data_AF-A0A7W8WZ06-F1
#
_entry.id   AF-A0A7W8WZ06-F1
#
_cell.length_a   1.000
_cell.length_b   1.000
_cell.length_c   1.000
_cell.angle_alpha   90.00
_cell.angle_beta   90.00
_cell.angle_gamma   90.00
#
_symmetry.space_group_name_H-M   'P 1'
#
loop_
_entity.id
_entity.type
_entity.pdbx_description
1 polymer ?
#
loop_
_entity_poly.entity_id
_entity_poly.type
_entity_poly.pdbx_seq_one_letter_code
_entity_poly.pdbx_strand_id
1 'polypeptide(L)'
;MTELRRFAHPWRALAFIVIVLLVAAASYLVGLNVKSSDVALVEAKDERISVYAMVETRVVTDSVRLQGEVASAVVETISLPAPAGAGLPIVTSTRAKIGDRLTSFQLLGVVSDRPIFVYFSDIPLYRDVKYGEKGSDVAGLQKALGIEPDGEFGKQTLASIKSIYKQAGFSVPGGSSPSITMAEFRSLKGTTGIVRSIAAVGEDLSDNLSLATVSRGSAYVAVRATVREADKLKVGTSAKIQSDNLKPLVGKITAISPFREADAAGGKPPGRDITIGIPDESTIASGTPVSVIFGDVGTVAIAVPTVAVRTDAAGSYVLQKRDTGNVRVNVSQKQSADGWTSIDSDVLEIGDHVLVSGQ
;
A
#
# COMPACT_ATOMS: atom_id res chain seq x y z
N MET A 1 32.68 93.50 46.29
CA MET A 1 34.16 93.64 46.28
C MET A 1 34.74 92.43 46.99
N THR A 2 35.32 91.51 46.24
CA THR A 2 36.21 90.47 46.78
C THR A 2 37.28 90.25 45.74
N GLU A 3 38.42 90.92 45.92
CA GLU A 3 39.59 90.77 45.08
C GLU A 3 40.14 89.35 45.19
N LEU A 4 40.46 88.73 44.04
CA LEU A 4 41.46 87.67 43.99
C LEU A 4 42.56 88.10 43.01
N ARG A 5 43.68 88.47 43.66
CA ARG A 5 45.04 88.70 43.20
C ARG A 5 45.35 88.26 41.76
N ARG A 6 45.80 89.22 40.95
CA ARG A 6 46.55 88.99 39.71
C ARG A 6 47.72 88.03 39.98
N PHE A 7 47.78 86.92 39.24
CA PHE A 7 48.87 85.95 39.32
C PHE A 7 50.22 86.64 39.10
N ALA A 8 51.09 86.60 40.11
CA ALA A 8 52.34 87.35 40.12
C ALA A 8 53.37 86.88 39.08
N HIS A 9 53.26 85.67 38.50
CA HIS A 9 54.18 85.16 37.47
C HIS A 9 53.43 84.30 36.42
N PRO A 10 53.02 84.85 35.27
CA PRO A 10 52.23 84.13 34.25
C PRO A 10 52.98 82.94 33.65
N TRP A 11 54.31 82.97 33.65
CA TRP A 11 55.15 81.91 33.11
C TRP A 11 55.05 80.60 33.90
N ARG A 12 54.85 80.67 35.22
CA ARG A 12 54.73 79.46 36.07
C ARG A 12 53.39 78.74 35.85
N ALA A 13 52.32 79.48 35.61
CA ALA A 13 51.03 78.90 35.25
C ALA A 13 51.07 78.22 33.88
N LEU A 14 51.76 78.83 32.92
CA LEU A 14 51.93 78.28 31.58
C LEU A 14 52.80 77.00 31.60
N ALA A 15 53.88 77.01 32.39
CA ALA A 15 54.71 75.83 32.60
C ALA A 15 53.92 74.66 33.24
N PHE A 16 53.06 74.95 34.22
CA PHE A 16 52.22 73.94 34.85
C PHE A 16 51.24 73.29 33.86
N ILE A 17 50.59 74.09 33.01
CA ILE A 17 49.66 73.59 31.99
C ILE A 17 50.38 72.70 30.97
N VAL A 18 51.57 73.11 30.52
CA VAL A 18 52.38 72.31 29.58
C VAL A 18 52.78 70.96 30.19
N ILE A 19 53.16 70.95 31.47
CA ILE A 19 53.51 69.71 32.18
C ILE A 19 52.30 68.78 32.28
N VAL A 20 51.12 69.30 32.62
CA VAL A 20 49.89 68.49 32.70
C VAL A 20 49.53 67.89 31.34
N LEU A 21 49.66 68.67 30.26
CA LEU A 21 49.42 68.19 28.90
C LEU A 21 50.43 67.13 28.47
N LEU A 22 51.70 67.26 28.83
CA LEU A 22 52.72 66.25 28.56
C LEU A 22 52.46 64.95 29.32
N VAL A 23 52.04 65.03 30.58
CA VAL A 23 51.68 63.84 31.38
C VAL A 23 50.45 63.15 30.79
N ALA A 24 49.44 63.90 30.34
CA ALA A 24 48.26 63.35 29.69
C ALA A 24 48.62 62.68 28.34
N ALA A 25 49.47 63.32 27.53
CA ALA A 25 49.93 62.76 26.27
C ALA A 25 50.78 61.49 26.46
N ALA A 26 51.67 61.48 27.45
CA ALA A 26 52.47 60.30 27.80
C ALA A 26 51.58 59.15 28.29
N SER A 27 50.58 59.44 29.12
CA SER A 27 49.61 58.44 29.61
C SER A 27 48.78 57.86 28.46
N TYR A 28 48.38 58.69 27.50
CA TYR A 28 47.64 58.25 26.31
C TYR A 28 48.50 57.37 25.38
N LEU A 29 49.77 57.73 25.17
CA LEU A 29 50.72 56.94 24.37
C LEU A 29 51.06 55.59 25.00
N VAL A 30 51.17 55.53 26.33
CA VAL A 30 51.35 54.27 27.05
C VAL A 30 50.08 53.42 26.95
N GLY A 31 48.90 54.03 27.08
CA GLY A 31 47.61 53.34 26.90
C GLY A 31 47.43 52.69 25.53
N LEU A 32 48.01 53.26 24.46
CA LEU A 32 47.98 52.68 23.11
C LEU A 32 48.87 51.43 22.96
N ASN A 33 49.87 51.22 23.83
CA ASN A 33 50.76 50.06 23.79
C ASN A 33 50.37 48.95 24.79
N VAL A 34 49.44 49.20 25.70
CA VAL A 34 48.94 48.17 26.62
C VAL A 34 47.83 47.40 25.92
N LYS A 35 48.23 46.34 25.20
CA LYS A 35 47.32 45.32 24.67
C LYS A 35 46.75 44.55 25.87
N SER A 36 45.44 44.65 26.11
CA SER A 36 44.78 43.91 27.20
C SER A 36 44.92 42.41 26.97
N SER A 37 45.34 41.68 28.01
CA SER A 37 45.50 40.22 28.02
C SER A 37 44.21 39.45 27.68
N ASP A 38 43.06 40.11 27.72
CA ASP A 38 41.76 39.53 27.37
C ASP A 38 41.64 39.22 25.88
N VAL A 39 42.32 39.95 24.98
CA VAL A 39 42.24 39.67 23.53
C VAL A 39 42.96 38.37 23.17
N ALA A 40 44.09 38.07 23.83
CA ALA A 40 44.85 36.83 23.59
C ALA A 40 44.13 35.58 24.14
N LEU A 41 43.32 35.72 25.20
CA LEU A 41 42.52 34.64 25.76
C LEU A 41 41.20 34.40 25.00
N VAL A 42 40.67 35.43 24.31
CA VAL A 42 39.51 35.30 23.42
C VAL A 42 39.91 34.70 22.06
N GLU A 43 41.08 35.03 21.52
CA GLU A 43 41.60 34.40 20.29
C GLU A 43 41.90 32.90 20.45
N ALA A 44 42.31 32.47 21.66
CA ALA A 44 42.58 31.06 21.95
C ALA A 44 41.32 30.18 22.14
N LYS A 45 40.11 30.73 22.00
CA LYS A 45 38.85 30.05 22.34
C LYS A 45 37.87 29.84 21.18
N ASP A 46 38.28 30.12 19.95
CA ASP A 46 37.47 29.88 18.74
C ASP A 46 37.98 28.68 17.92
N GLU A 47 38.59 27.68 18.58
CA GLU A 47 38.77 26.35 17.99
C GLU A 47 37.39 25.68 17.87
N ARG A 48 36.67 26.01 16.80
CA ARG A 48 35.43 25.32 16.44
C ARG A 48 35.76 23.87 16.12
N ILE A 49 35.50 22.99 17.09
CA ILE A 49 35.75 21.55 16.95
C ILE A 49 34.96 21.03 15.75
N SER A 50 35.70 20.54 14.75
CA SER A 50 35.11 19.91 13.57
C SER A 50 34.65 18.50 13.92
N VAL A 51 33.38 18.21 13.64
CA VAL A 51 32.76 16.90 13.86
C VAL A 51 32.72 16.17 12.53
N TYR A 52 33.27 14.96 12.52
CA TYR A 52 33.29 14.08 11.37
C TYR A 52 32.43 12.85 11.63
N ALA A 53 31.83 12.31 10.57
CA ALA A 53 31.15 11.02 10.60
C ALA A 53 31.76 10.07 9.57
N MET A 54 31.74 8.78 9.88
CA MET A 54 32.21 7.74 8.99
C MET A 54 31.18 7.46 7.89
N VAL A 55 31.66 7.27 6.67
CA VAL A 55 30.90 6.77 5.53
C VAL A 55 30.63 5.29 5.77
N GLU A 56 29.37 4.92 5.90
CA GLU A 56 28.99 3.54 6.21
C GLU A 56 28.03 2.98 5.17
N THR A 57 28.01 1.65 5.09
CA THR A 57 27.02 0.94 4.30
C THR A 57 25.72 0.88 5.08
N ARG A 58 24.67 1.51 4.57
CA ARG A 58 23.37 1.54 5.23
C ARG A 58 22.25 1.15 4.27
N VAL A 59 21.25 0.50 4.84
CA VAL A 59 19.99 0.20 4.17
C VAL A 59 19.17 1.48 4.21
N VAL A 60 19.12 2.22 3.10
CA VAL A 60 18.25 3.40 2.95
C VAL A 60 16.98 2.94 2.26
N THR A 61 15.82 3.21 2.88
CA THR A 61 14.53 2.66 2.44
C THR A 61 13.70 3.74 1.76
N ASP A 62 13.53 3.68 0.43
CA ASP A 62 12.48 4.43 -0.28
C ASP A 62 11.22 3.56 -0.32
N SER A 63 10.39 3.67 0.73
CA SER A 63 9.13 2.95 0.80
C SER A 63 7.96 3.92 0.62
N VAL A 64 7.03 3.55 -0.26
CA VAL A 64 5.75 4.23 -0.39
C VAL A 64 4.77 3.53 0.53
N ARG A 65 4.27 4.22 1.55
CA ARG A 65 3.25 3.69 2.46
C ARG A 65 1.92 4.35 2.17
N LEU A 66 0.96 3.56 1.72
CA LEU A 66 -0.41 4.00 1.45
C LEU A 66 -1.38 3.34 2.41
N GLN A 67 -2.42 4.06 2.77
CA GLN A 67 -3.55 3.50 3.52
C GLN A 67 -4.67 3.13 2.55
N GLY A 68 -5.36 2.06 2.86
CA GLY A 68 -6.57 1.70 2.14
C GLY A 68 -7.36 0.66 2.90
N GLU A 69 -8.22 -0.03 2.16
CA GLU A 69 -9.22 -0.91 2.73
C GLU A 69 -9.28 -2.20 1.93
N VAL A 70 -9.51 -3.31 2.63
CA VAL A 70 -9.75 -4.60 2.00
C VAL A 70 -11.14 -4.58 1.39
N ALA A 71 -11.18 -4.54 0.06
CA ALA A 71 -12.39 -4.78 -0.69
C ALA A 71 -12.60 -6.28 -0.88
N SER A 72 -13.84 -6.73 -0.65
CA SER A 72 -14.18 -8.12 -0.84
C SER A 72 -14.38 -8.49 -2.30
N ALA A 73 -14.08 -9.76 -2.56
CA ALA A 73 -14.72 -10.50 -3.63
C ALA A 73 -16.25 -10.32 -3.57
N VAL A 74 -16.91 -10.26 -4.73
CA VAL A 74 -18.36 -10.09 -4.79
C VAL A 74 -19.01 -11.30 -4.12
N VAL A 75 -19.66 -11.09 -2.98
CA VAL A 75 -20.39 -12.14 -2.27
C VAL A 75 -21.78 -12.23 -2.88
N GLU A 76 -22.14 -13.41 -3.36
CA GLU A 76 -23.44 -13.71 -3.92
C GLU A 76 -24.10 -14.83 -3.10
N THR A 77 -25.35 -14.60 -2.73
CA THR A 77 -26.17 -15.58 -2.01
C THR A 77 -26.87 -16.47 -3.02
N ILE A 78 -26.75 -17.77 -2.84
CA ILE A 78 -27.47 -18.77 -3.62
C ILE A 78 -28.82 -19.00 -2.97
N SER A 79 -29.78 -18.18 -3.39
CA SER A 79 -31.18 -18.32 -2.98
C SER A 79 -31.90 -19.39 -3.83
N LEU A 80 -32.82 -20.11 -3.20
CA LEU A 80 -33.64 -21.12 -3.86
C LEU A 80 -35.08 -20.62 -4.02
N PRO A 81 -35.76 -20.81 -5.17
CA PRO A 81 -37.21 -20.88 -5.18
C PRO A 81 -37.70 -21.96 -4.21
N ALA A 82 -38.86 -21.73 -3.61
CA ALA A 82 -39.54 -22.71 -2.79
C ALA A 82 -39.77 -24.00 -3.61
N PRO A 83 -39.32 -25.18 -3.14
CA PRO A 83 -39.42 -26.41 -3.89
C PRO A 83 -40.89 -26.80 -4.09
N ALA A 84 -41.31 -26.93 -5.36
CA ALA A 84 -42.67 -27.30 -5.70
C ALA A 84 -43.04 -28.67 -5.10
N GLY A 85 -44.15 -28.71 -4.37
CA GLY A 85 -44.69 -29.92 -3.74
C GLY A 85 -44.05 -30.32 -2.41
N ALA A 86 -43.05 -29.58 -1.91
CA ALA A 86 -42.53 -29.77 -0.57
C ALA A 86 -43.24 -28.84 0.42
N GLY A 87 -43.63 -29.36 1.59
CA GLY A 87 -44.23 -28.55 2.65
C GLY A 87 -43.24 -27.58 3.30
N LEU A 88 -41.95 -27.95 3.34
CA LEU A 88 -40.85 -27.15 3.87
C LEU A 88 -39.56 -27.36 3.04
N PRO A 89 -38.74 -26.31 2.82
CA PRO A 89 -37.44 -26.39 2.18
C PRO A 89 -36.35 -26.82 3.17
N ILE A 90 -36.30 -28.12 3.50
CA ILE A 90 -35.32 -28.65 4.46
C ILE A 90 -34.05 -29.13 3.74
N VAL A 91 -32.88 -28.75 4.25
CA VAL A 91 -31.60 -29.28 3.76
C VAL A 91 -31.47 -30.75 4.18
N THR A 92 -31.50 -31.66 3.21
CA THR A 92 -31.40 -33.12 3.45
C THR A 92 -29.97 -33.62 3.34
N SER A 93 -29.12 -32.93 2.57
CA SER A 93 -27.70 -33.26 2.44
C SER A 93 -26.88 -32.04 2.01
N THR A 94 -25.63 -31.98 2.42
CA THR A 94 -24.64 -30.99 1.97
C THR A 94 -23.47 -31.71 1.34
N ARG A 95 -23.03 -31.24 0.16
CA ARG A 95 -21.91 -31.87 -0.57
C ARG A 95 -20.71 -30.95 -0.70
N ALA A 96 -20.95 -29.66 -0.92
CA ALA A 96 -19.90 -28.65 -0.89
C ALA A 96 -19.49 -28.30 0.55
N LYS A 97 -18.25 -27.86 0.71
CA LYS A 97 -17.68 -27.41 1.98
C LYS A 97 -17.22 -25.96 1.86
N ILE A 98 -17.18 -25.28 3.00
CA ILE A 98 -16.60 -23.94 3.09
C ILE A 98 -15.14 -24.00 2.62
N GLY A 99 -14.76 -23.09 1.73
CA GLY A 99 -13.45 -23.06 1.07
C GLY A 99 -13.37 -23.83 -0.24
N ASP A 100 -14.37 -24.63 -0.61
CA ASP A 100 -14.37 -25.34 -1.89
C ASP A 100 -14.43 -24.36 -3.06
N ARG A 101 -13.60 -24.63 -4.08
CA ARG A 101 -13.68 -23.94 -5.37
C ARG A 101 -14.78 -24.57 -6.20
N LEU A 102 -15.80 -23.77 -6.52
CA LEU A 102 -16.94 -24.19 -7.32
C LEU A 102 -16.58 -24.28 -8.80
N THR A 103 -16.90 -25.44 -9.39
CA THR A 103 -16.87 -25.67 -10.84
C THR A 103 -18.29 -25.75 -11.39
N SER A 104 -18.46 -25.54 -12.71
CA SER A 104 -19.76 -25.72 -13.36
C SER A 104 -20.31 -27.13 -13.15
N PHE A 105 -21.62 -27.21 -12.86
CA PHE A 105 -22.41 -28.40 -12.54
C PHE A 105 -22.01 -29.15 -11.27
N GLN A 106 -21.31 -28.48 -10.35
CA GLN A 106 -21.05 -29.05 -9.03
C GLN A 106 -22.33 -29.12 -8.19
N LEU A 107 -22.53 -30.24 -7.50
CA LEU A 107 -23.59 -30.40 -6.50
C LEU A 107 -23.22 -29.63 -5.23
N LEU A 108 -24.05 -28.66 -4.85
CA LEU A 108 -23.90 -27.93 -3.57
C LEU A 108 -24.47 -28.74 -2.42
N GLY A 109 -25.68 -29.26 -2.60
CA GLY A 109 -26.42 -29.99 -1.59
C GLY A 109 -27.77 -30.44 -2.13
N VAL A 110 -28.60 -30.96 -1.23
CA VAL A 110 -29.91 -31.51 -1.53
C VAL A 110 -30.91 -30.85 -0.59
N VAL A 111 -31.99 -30.31 -1.14
CA VAL A 111 -33.06 -29.65 -0.38
C VAL A 111 -34.37 -30.35 -0.70
N SER A 112 -35.00 -30.93 0.32
CA SER A 112 -36.22 -31.75 0.20
C SER A 112 -36.09 -32.80 -0.92
N ASP A 113 -35.00 -33.58 -0.88
CA ASP A 113 -34.61 -34.61 -1.85
C ASP A 113 -34.38 -34.14 -3.30
N ARG A 114 -34.24 -32.82 -3.51
CA ARG A 114 -33.91 -32.23 -4.82
C ARG A 114 -32.46 -31.75 -4.86
N PRO A 115 -31.66 -32.21 -5.84
CA PRO A 115 -30.27 -31.80 -5.96
C PRO A 115 -30.18 -30.34 -6.43
N ILE A 116 -29.31 -29.56 -5.80
CA ILE A 116 -29.02 -28.19 -6.19
C ILE A 116 -27.61 -28.12 -6.80
N PHE A 117 -27.56 -27.93 -8.11
CA PHE A 117 -26.35 -27.74 -8.88
C PHE A 117 -26.05 -26.26 -9.06
N VAL A 118 -24.77 -25.91 -9.14
CA VAL A 118 -24.32 -24.57 -9.53
C VAL A 118 -23.66 -24.63 -10.90
N TYR A 119 -23.85 -23.62 -11.75
CA TYR A 119 -23.14 -23.49 -13.02
C TYR A 119 -22.85 -22.03 -13.35
N PHE A 120 -21.86 -21.78 -14.20
CA PHE A 120 -21.48 -20.43 -14.58
C PHE A 120 -22.03 -20.06 -15.95
N SER A 121 -22.86 -19.02 -16.03
CA SER A 121 -23.48 -18.53 -17.27
C SER A 121 -23.88 -17.06 -17.16
N ASP A 122 -23.80 -16.34 -18.28
CA ASP A 122 -24.32 -14.96 -18.38
C ASP A 122 -25.85 -14.93 -18.45
N ILE A 123 -26.45 -15.94 -19.09
CA ILE A 123 -27.90 -16.08 -19.23
C ILE A 123 -28.35 -17.27 -18.38
N PRO A 124 -29.11 -17.04 -17.30
CA PRO A 124 -29.61 -18.10 -16.44
C PRO A 124 -30.83 -18.80 -17.05
N LEU A 125 -31.12 -20.01 -16.56
CA LEU A 125 -32.44 -20.61 -16.69
C LEU A 125 -33.48 -19.72 -16.00
N TYR A 126 -34.49 -19.29 -16.74
CA TYR A 126 -35.60 -18.48 -16.24
C TYR A 126 -36.94 -19.25 -16.23
N ARG A 127 -36.92 -20.52 -16.62
CA ARG A 127 -38.07 -21.44 -16.62
C ARG A 127 -37.60 -22.88 -16.59
N ASP A 128 -38.52 -23.79 -16.27
CA ASP A 128 -38.33 -25.21 -16.52
C ASP A 128 -38.33 -25.45 -18.04
N VAL A 129 -37.45 -26.34 -18.51
CA VAL A 129 -37.27 -26.62 -19.94
C VAL A 129 -37.57 -28.09 -20.22
N LYS A 130 -38.53 -28.37 -21.09
CA LYS A 130 -38.87 -29.74 -21.51
C LYS A 130 -38.07 -30.14 -22.75
N TYR A 131 -37.86 -31.45 -22.92
CA TYR A 131 -37.17 -31.98 -24.08
C TYR A 131 -37.77 -31.45 -25.40
N GLY A 132 -36.90 -30.95 -26.30
CA GLY A 132 -37.27 -30.32 -27.57
C GLY A 132 -37.60 -28.82 -27.51
N GLU A 133 -37.70 -28.22 -26.32
CA GLU A 133 -37.91 -26.78 -26.20
C GLU A 133 -36.64 -25.99 -26.53
N LYS A 134 -36.83 -24.76 -27.02
CA LYS A 134 -35.77 -23.84 -27.42
C LYS A 134 -35.77 -22.56 -26.60
N GLY A 135 -34.59 -21.98 -26.38
CA GLY A 135 -34.46 -20.69 -25.70
C GLY A 135 -33.02 -20.23 -25.50
N SER A 136 -32.86 -18.95 -25.15
CA SER A 136 -31.56 -18.35 -24.85
C SER A 136 -30.96 -18.88 -23.55
N ASP A 137 -31.82 -19.31 -22.63
CA ASP A 137 -31.47 -20.02 -21.41
C ASP A 137 -30.83 -21.39 -21.69
N VAL A 138 -31.37 -22.13 -22.66
CA VAL A 138 -30.79 -23.41 -23.10
C VAL A 138 -29.42 -23.18 -23.73
N ALA A 139 -29.28 -22.16 -24.59
CA ALA A 139 -27.99 -21.80 -25.17
C ALA A 139 -26.96 -21.41 -24.10
N GLY A 140 -27.37 -20.68 -23.05
CA GLY A 140 -26.52 -20.35 -21.90
C GLY A 140 -26.06 -21.59 -21.14
N LEU A 141 -26.98 -22.51 -20.86
CA LEU A 141 -26.69 -23.79 -20.21
C LEU A 141 -25.73 -24.65 -21.06
N GLN A 142 -25.93 -24.73 -22.37
CA GLN A 142 -25.07 -25.45 -23.31
C GLN A 142 -23.64 -24.91 -23.34
N LYS A 143 -23.47 -23.58 -23.31
CA LYS A 143 -22.15 -22.95 -23.17
C LYS A 143 -21.46 -23.39 -21.89
N ALA A 144 -22.18 -23.39 -20.76
CA ALA A 144 -21.63 -23.86 -19.50
C ALA A 144 -21.25 -25.35 -19.55
N LEU A 145 -22.03 -26.17 -20.26
CA LEU A 145 -21.76 -27.60 -20.50
C LEU A 145 -20.57 -27.85 -21.46
N GLY A 146 -20.07 -26.81 -22.14
CA GLY A 146 -19.01 -26.94 -23.13
C GLY A 146 -19.45 -27.66 -24.41
N ILE A 147 -20.73 -27.57 -24.77
CA ILE A 147 -21.29 -28.11 -26.02
C ILE A 147 -21.77 -26.98 -26.93
N GLU A 148 -22.02 -27.30 -28.21
CA GLU A 148 -22.49 -26.31 -29.18
C GLU A 148 -23.83 -25.69 -28.73
N PRO A 149 -23.93 -24.36 -28.60
CA PRO A 149 -25.11 -23.71 -28.04
C PRO A 149 -26.17 -23.44 -29.11
N ASP A 150 -26.76 -24.50 -29.65
CA ASP A 150 -27.86 -24.44 -30.63
C ASP A 150 -29.19 -23.92 -30.04
N GLY A 151 -29.26 -23.78 -28.71
CA GLY A 151 -30.40 -23.27 -27.98
C GLY A 151 -31.57 -24.25 -27.89
N GLU A 152 -31.40 -25.52 -28.24
CA GLU A 152 -32.42 -26.55 -28.19
C GLU A 152 -32.10 -27.62 -27.13
N PHE A 153 -33.09 -28.00 -26.32
CA PHE A 153 -32.92 -29.10 -25.38
C PHE A 153 -33.05 -30.45 -26.10
N GLY A 154 -32.02 -30.78 -26.89
CA GLY A 154 -31.93 -31.99 -27.70
C GLY A 154 -31.16 -33.14 -27.06
N LYS A 155 -30.81 -34.14 -27.87
CA LYS A 155 -30.15 -35.38 -27.43
C LYS A 155 -28.81 -35.15 -26.72
N GLN A 156 -27.99 -34.24 -27.24
CA GLN A 156 -26.65 -33.95 -26.68
C GLN A 156 -26.77 -33.30 -25.31
N THR A 157 -27.58 -32.25 -25.19
CA THR A 157 -27.89 -31.58 -23.92
C THR A 157 -28.47 -32.56 -22.91
N LEU A 158 -29.41 -33.42 -23.33
CA LEU A 158 -29.98 -34.47 -22.46
C LEU A 158 -28.93 -35.47 -21.97
N ALA A 159 -28.00 -35.89 -22.81
CA ALA A 159 -26.94 -36.81 -22.41
C ALA A 159 -26.04 -36.19 -21.33
N SER A 160 -25.63 -34.93 -21.49
CA SER A 160 -24.82 -34.22 -20.50
C SER A 160 -25.57 -34.02 -19.18
N ILE A 161 -26.84 -33.60 -19.23
CA ILE A 161 -27.67 -33.44 -18.03
C ILE A 161 -27.86 -34.79 -17.32
N LYS A 162 -28.16 -35.87 -18.06
CA LYS A 162 -28.23 -37.23 -17.48
C LYS A 162 -26.94 -37.64 -16.78
N SER A 163 -25.78 -37.29 -17.34
CA SER A 163 -24.48 -37.55 -16.70
C SER A 163 -24.34 -36.79 -15.38
N ILE A 164 -24.70 -35.50 -15.34
CA ILE A 164 -24.63 -34.67 -14.13
C ILE A 164 -25.51 -35.24 -13.01
N TYR A 165 -26.78 -35.55 -13.30
CA TYR A 165 -27.67 -36.16 -12.32
C TYR A 165 -27.14 -37.52 -11.84
N LYS A 166 -26.68 -38.37 -12.77
CA LYS A 166 -26.16 -39.70 -12.45
C LYS A 166 -24.92 -39.63 -11.55
N GLN A 167 -24.00 -38.70 -11.82
CA GLN A 167 -22.81 -38.49 -10.97
C GLN A 167 -23.19 -38.04 -9.56
N ALA A 168 -24.28 -37.30 -9.41
CA ALA A 168 -24.83 -36.90 -8.13
C ALA A 168 -25.70 -37.98 -7.44
N GLY A 169 -25.99 -39.09 -8.11
CA GLY A 169 -26.85 -40.16 -7.59
C GLY A 169 -28.35 -39.96 -7.84
N PHE A 170 -28.73 -39.05 -8.74
CA PHE A 170 -30.12 -38.72 -9.05
C PHE A 170 -30.50 -39.13 -10.48
N SER A 171 -31.80 -39.14 -10.75
CA SER A 171 -32.35 -39.30 -12.10
C SER A 171 -32.92 -37.98 -12.60
N VAL A 172 -32.85 -37.74 -13.91
CA VAL A 172 -33.42 -36.55 -14.52
C VAL A 172 -34.96 -36.55 -14.33
N PRO A 173 -35.57 -35.43 -13.93
CA PRO A 173 -37.02 -35.29 -13.79
C PRO A 173 -37.78 -35.51 -15.12
N GLY A 174 -39.08 -35.78 -15.03
CA GLY A 174 -39.99 -35.85 -16.19
C GLY A 174 -40.18 -37.24 -16.80
N GLY A 175 -39.46 -38.27 -16.33
CA GLY A 175 -39.69 -39.66 -16.71
C GLY A 175 -39.56 -39.89 -18.23
N SER A 176 -40.68 -40.22 -18.89
CA SER A 176 -40.75 -40.41 -20.35
C SER A 176 -40.55 -39.11 -21.14
N SER A 177 -40.76 -37.95 -20.53
CA SER A 177 -40.53 -36.62 -21.11
C SER A 177 -39.56 -35.83 -20.23
N PRO A 178 -38.24 -36.04 -20.39
CA PRO A 178 -37.24 -35.41 -19.55
C PRO A 178 -37.33 -33.89 -19.53
N SER A 179 -37.09 -33.30 -18.36
CA SER A 179 -37.07 -31.85 -18.16
C SER A 179 -35.87 -31.39 -17.35
N ILE A 180 -35.43 -30.16 -17.60
CA ILE A 180 -34.48 -29.43 -16.75
C ILE A 180 -35.31 -28.54 -15.83
N THR A 181 -35.22 -28.77 -14.52
CA THR A 181 -35.92 -27.96 -13.52
C THR A 181 -35.07 -26.73 -13.18
N MET A 182 -35.59 -25.52 -13.40
CA MET A 182 -34.92 -24.26 -13.06
C MET A 182 -34.50 -24.24 -11.59
N ALA A 183 -35.38 -24.73 -10.71
CA ALA A 183 -35.14 -24.79 -9.27
C ALA A 183 -33.98 -25.71 -8.87
N GLU A 184 -33.46 -26.57 -9.73
CA GLU A 184 -32.34 -27.48 -9.43
C GLU A 184 -30.99 -26.94 -9.93
N PHE A 185 -30.99 -25.90 -10.78
CA PHE A 185 -29.79 -25.32 -11.38
C PHE A 185 -29.65 -23.83 -11.03
N ARG A 186 -28.62 -23.48 -10.26
CA ARG A 186 -28.30 -22.10 -9.90
C ARG A 186 -27.16 -21.57 -10.75
N SER A 187 -27.45 -20.53 -11.51
CA SER A 187 -26.44 -19.83 -12.30
C SER A 187 -25.68 -18.83 -11.44
N LEU A 188 -24.37 -18.73 -11.64
CA LEU A 188 -23.54 -17.64 -11.17
C LEU A 188 -22.87 -16.96 -12.38
N LYS A 189 -22.62 -15.65 -12.28
CA LYS A 189 -21.81 -14.96 -13.30
C LYS A 189 -20.33 -15.22 -13.10
N GLY A 190 -19.53 -15.17 -14.17
CA GLY A 190 -18.08 -15.39 -14.13
C GLY A 190 -17.71 -16.82 -14.48
N THR A 191 -16.61 -17.34 -13.93
CA THR A 191 -16.06 -18.66 -14.28
C THR A 191 -15.73 -19.54 -13.07
N THR A 192 -15.65 -18.97 -11.88
CA THR A 192 -15.32 -19.69 -10.64
C THR A 192 -15.87 -18.93 -9.42
N GLY A 193 -16.03 -19.63 -8.30
CA GLY A 193 -16.38 -19.06 -7.01
C GLY A 193 -15.83 -19.90 -5.86
N ILE A 194 -15.75 -19.31 -4.66
CA ILE A 194 -15.37 -20.01 -3.42
C ILE A 194 -16.56 -20.02 -2.47
N VAL A 195 -16.89 -21.20 -1.92
CA VAL A 195 -17.96 -21.33 -0.93
C VAL A 195 -17.54 -20.65 0.37
N ARG A 196 -18.33 -19.66 0.83
CA ARG A 196 -18.10 -18.92 2.07
C ARG A 196 -18.94 -19.47 3.23
N SER A 197 -20.18 -19.83 2.94
CA SER A 197 -21.06 -20.53 3.88
C SER A 197 -21.92 -21.53 3.14
N ILE A 198 -22.39 -22.55 3.85
CA ILE A 198 -23.38 -23.51 3.38
C ILE A 198 -24.30 -23.88 4.53
N ALA A 199 -25.61 -23.94 4.28
CA ALA A 199 -26.63 -24.32 5.25
C ALA A 199 -26.39 -25.76 5.74
N ALA A 200 -26.69 -26.03 7.01
CA ALA A 200 -26.45 -27.31 7.64
C ALA A 200 -27.52 -28.34 7.25
N VAL A 201 -27.17 -29.64 7.34
CA VAL A 201 -28.16 -30.71 7.20
C VAL A 201 -29.22 -30.59 8.31
N GLY A 202 -30.49 -30.64 7.94
CA GLY A 202 -31.65 -30.45 8.82
C GLY A 202 -32.11 -29.01 8.97
N GLU A 203 -31.40 -28.03 8.38
CA GLU A 203 -31.78 -26.62 8.43
C GLU A 203 -33.06 -26.37 7.63
N ASP A 204 -33.99 -25.61 8.22
CA ASP A 204 -35.20 -25.12 7.55
C ASP A 204 -34.92 -23.77 6.90
N LEU A 205 -35.01 -23.72 5.57
CA LEU A 205 -34.72 -22.52 4.79
C LEU A 205 -35.95 -21.64 4.56
N SER A 206 -37.06 -21.84 5.28
CA SER A 206 -38.32 -21.10 5.05
C SER A 206 -38.18 -19.58 5.19
N ASP A 207 -37.29 -19.10 6.06
CA ASP A 207 -37.15 -17.67 6.36
C ASP A 207 -36.40 -16.88 5.28
N ASN A 208 -35.40 -17.49 4.63
CA ASN A 208 -34.46 -16.77 3.75
C ASN A 208 -34.08 -17.55 2.46
N LEU A 209 -34.53 -18.80 2.33
CA LEU A 209 -34.27 -19.69 1.18
C LEU A 209 -32.80 -19.73 0.72
N SER A 210 -31.86 -19.52 1.64
CA SER A 210 -30.43 -19.35 1.33
C SER A 210 -29.69 -20.66 1.59
N LEU A 211 -29.24 -21.34 0.54
CA LEU A 211 -28.48 -22.58 0.69
C LEU A 211 -26.99 -22.33 0.96
N ALA A 212 -26.40 -21.34 0.31
CA ALA A 212 -24.97 -21.08 0.40
C ALA A 212 -24.67 -19.62 0.05
N THR A 213 -23.54 -19.12 0.54
CA THR A 213 -22.94 -17.88 0.03
C THR A 213 -21.63 -18.20 -0.68
N VAL A 214 -21.40 -17.53 -1.80
CA VAL A 214 -20.23 -17.74 -2.65
C VAL A 214 -19.54 -16.42 -2.88
N SER A 215 -18.24 -16.36 -2.64
CA SER A 215 -17.43 -15.22 -3.06
C SER A 215 -16.89 -15.44 -4.47
N ARG A 216 -17.11 -14.47 -5.35
CA ARG A 216 -16.64 -14.45 -6.73
C ARG A 216 -15.55 -13.40 -6.91
N GLY A 217 -14.46 -13.82 -7.54
CA GLY A 217 -13.22 -13.04 -7.59
C GLY A 217 -12.37 -13.25 -6.34
N SER A 218 -11.17 -12.68 -6.35
CA SER A 218 -10.27 -12.66 -5.19
C SER A 218 -10.45 -11.36 -4.42
N ALA A 219 -10.33 -11.42 -3.10
CA ALA A 219 -10.27 -10.21 -2.29
C ALA A 219 -9.08 -9.36 -2.73
N TYR A 220 -9.23 -8.05 -2.69
CA TYR A 220 -8.20 -7.12 -3.10
C TYR A 220 -8.12 -5.95 -2.14
N VAL A 221 -6.94 -5.38 -1.98
CA VAL A 221 -6.79 -4.09 -1.31
C VAL A 221 -6.89 -2.99 -2.36
N ALA A 222 -7.72 -2.00 -2.10
CA ALA A 222 -7.75 -0.77 -2.88
C ALA A 222 -7.07 0.35 -2.07
N VAL A 223 -6.01 0.93 -2.63
CA VAL A 223 -5.36 2.13 -2.07
C VAL A 223 -5.39 3.26 -3.07
N ARG A 224 -5.48 4.50 -2.58
CA ARG A 224 -5.40 5.70 -3.41
C ARG A 224 -3.97 6.26 -3.33
N ALA A 225 -3.31 6.39 -4.48
CA ALA A 225 -1.98 6.98 -4.60
C ALA A 225 -2.05 8.31 -5.35
N THR A 226 -1.20 9.27 -5.00
CA THR A 226 -1.01 10.46 -5.83
C THR A 226 -0.38 10.09 -7.18
N VAL A 227 -0.45 10.99 -8.17
CA VAL A 227 0.15 10.73 -9.50
C VAL A 227 1.65 10.43 -9.38
N ARG A 228 2.38 11.18 -8.55
CA ARG A 228 3.82 11.00 -8.33
C ARG A 228 4.17 9.65 -7.72
N GLU A 229 3.38 9.17 -6.76
CA GLU A 229 3.57 7.85 -6.16
C GLU A 229 3.20 6.74 -7.13
N ALA A 230 2.08 6.88 -7.85
CA ALA A 230 1.62 5.90 -8.81
C ALA A 230 2.60 5.71 -9.98
N ASP A 231 3.31 6.76 -10.41
CA ASP A 231 4.32 6.69 -11.46
C ASP A 231 5.55 5.84 -11.06
N LYS A 232 5.81 5.67 -9.75
CA LYS A 232 6.84 4.75 -9.24
C LYS A 232 6.40 3.28 -9.23
N LEU A 233 5.10 3.01 -9.42
CA LEU A 233 4.50 1.68 -9.23
C LEU A 233 4.13 1.05 -10.57
N LYS A 234 4.32 -0.27 -10.67
CA LYS A 234 4.00 -1.04 -11.88
C LYS A 234 3.13 -2.24 -11.52
N VAL A 235 2.27 -2.66 -12.46
CA VAL A 235 1.53 -3.92 -12.31
C VAL A 235 2.53 -5.07 -12.14
N GLY A 236 2.27 -5.94 -11.16
CA GLY A 236 3.14 -7.05 -10.76
C GLY A 236 4.12 -6.72 -9.62
N THR A 237 4.29 -5.45 -9.24
CA THR A 237 5.10 -5.08 -8.06
C THR A 237 4.52 -5.71 -6.80
N SER A 238 5.38 -6.32 -5.99
CA SER A 238 5.01 -6.87 -4.69
C SER A 238 4.77 -5.75 -3.68
N ALA A 239 3.77 -5.94 -2.82
CA ALA A 239 3.43 -5.00 -1.77
C ALA A 239 3.18 -5.76 -0.47
N LYS A 240 3.73 -5.24 0.64
CA LYS A 240 3.49 -5.78 1.97
C LYS A 240 2.23 -5.13 2.54
N ILE A 241 1.22 -5.94 2.81
CA ILE A 241 -0.06 -5.53 3.38
C ILE A 241 0.00 -5.82 4.88
N GLN A 242 -0.18 -4.78 5.68
CA GLN A 242 -0.19 -4.86 7.14
C GLN A 242 -1.54 -4.39 7.67
N SER A 243 -2.11 -5.17 8.58
CA SER A 243 -3.35 -4.86 9.30
C SER A 243 -3.08 -4.94 10.78
N ASP A 244 -3.83 -4.20 11.59
CA ASP A 244 -3.74 -4.28 13.03
C ASP A 244 -4.04 -5.72 13.50
N ASN A 245 -3.14 -6.26 14.32
CA ASN A 245 -3.24 -7.59 14.94
C ASN A 245 -3.25 -8.82 13.99
N LEU A 246 -2.85 -8.67 12.73
CA LEU A 246 -2.70 -9.79 11.79
C LEU A 246 -1.26 -9.93 11.28
N LYS A 247 -0.89 -11.16 10.90
CA LYS A 247 0.40 -11.40 10.24
C LYS A 247 0.47 -10.58 8.94
N PRO A 248 1.62 -9.98 8.59
CA PRO A 248 1.75 -9.27 7.32
C PRO A 248 1.53 -10.22 6.14
N LEU A 249 0.75 -9.80 5.17
CA LEU A 249 0.55 -10.51 3.91
C LEU A 249 1.38 -9.85 2.80
N VAL A 250 1.73 -10.64 1.79
CA VAL A 250 2.35 -10.12 0.57
C VAL A 250 1.35 -10.29 -0.57
N GLY A 251 1.00 -9.17 -1.21
CA GLY A 251 0.17 -9.13 -2.39
C GLY A 251 0.96 -8.60 -3.60
N LYS A 252 0.36 -8.66 -4.79
CA LYS A 252 0.91 -8.05 -6.00
C LYS A 252 -0.09 -7.06 -6.58
N ILE A 253 0.42 -5.97 -7.17
CA ILE A 253 -0.41 -5.02 -7.90
C ILE A 253 -1.02 -5.74 -9.11
N THR A 254 -2.35 -5.77 -9.19
CA THR A 254 -3.10 -6.39 -10.30
C THR A 254 -3.59 -5.34 -11.29
N ALA A 255 -3.92 -4.14 -10.83
CA ALA A 255 -4.38 -3.04 -11.67
C ALA A 255 -4.00 -1.67 -11.08
N ILE A 256 -3.85 -0.69 -11.98
CA ILE A 256 -3.72 0.72 -11.65
C ILE A 256 -4.75 1.46 -12.50
N SER A 257 -5.64 2.23 -11.87
CA SER A 257 -6.71 2.95 -12.58
C SER A 257 -6.17 4.16 -13.34
N PRO A 258 -6.94 4.71 -14.31
CA PRO A 258 -6.77 6.07 -14.78
C PRO A 258 -6.84 7.09 -13.63
N PHE A 259 -6.41 8.33 -13.90
CA PHE A 259 -6.54 9.43 -12.95
C PHE A 259 -8.01 9.64 -12.57
N ARG A 260 -8.25 9.79 -11.26
CA ARG A 260 -9.54 10.10 -10.68
C ARG A 260 -9.43 11.39 -9.89
N GLU A 261 -10.39 12.27 -10.11
CA GLU A 261 -10.54 13.50 -9.31
C GLU A 261 -10.86 13.18 -7.84
N ALA A 262 -10.72 14.18 -6.99
CA ALA A 262 -11.08 14.08 -5.59
C ALA A 262 -12.58 13.80 -5.48
N ASP A 263 -12.99 12.88 -4.58
CA ASP A 263 -14.40 12.79 -4.24
C ASP A 263 -14.74 13.88 -3.21
N ALA A 264 -15.79 14.65 -3.48
CA ALA A 264 -16.25 15.67 -2.54
C ALA A 264 -16.95 15.08 -1.31
N ALA A 265 -17.28 13.78 -1.34
CA ALA A 265 -18.11 13.09 -0.34
C ALA A 265 -17.33 12.11 0.58
N GLY A 266 -16.13 11.67 0.20
CA GLY A 266 -15.37 10.61 0.89
C GLY A 266 -13.96 11.03 1.34
N GLY A 267 -13.56 12.28 1.09
CA GLY A 267 -12.27 12.81 1.52
C GLY A 267 -11.06 12.17 0.83
N LYS A 268 -11.26 11.48 -0.32
CA LYS A 268 -10.16 10.82 -1.02
C LYS A 268 -9.40 11.82 -1.91
N PRO A 269 -8.06 11.92 -1.78
CA PRO A 269 -7.28 12.83 -2.60
C PRO A 269 -7.32 12.44 -4.09
N PRO A 270 -7.12 13.42 -5.00
CA PRO A 270 -7.04 13.14 -6.42
C PRO A 270 -5.82 12.26 -6.71
N GLY A 271 -5.97 11.28 -7.61
CA GLY A 271 -4.92 10.29 -7.82
C GLY A 271 -5.36 9.07 -8.62
N ARG A 272 -4.63 7.96 -8.48
CA ARG A 272 -4.94 6.68 -9.11
C ARG A 272 -5.27 5.64 -8.04
N ASP A 273 -6.29 4.83 -8.29
CA ASP A 273 -6.58 3.66 -7.48
C ASP A 273 -5.63 2.54 -7.87
N ILE A 274 -4.96 1.96 -6.87
CA ILE A 274 -4.09 0.81 -7.03
C ILE A 274 -4.80 -0.38 -6.41
N THR A 275 -4.95 -1.43 -7.22
CA THR A 275 -5.56 -2.69 -6.81
C THR A 275 -4.46 -3.70 -6.54
N ILE A 276 -4.43 -4.24 -5.32
CA ILE A 276 -3.48 -5.25 -4.89
C ILE A 276 -4.24 -6.54 -4.63
N GLY A 277 -3.90 -7.61 -5.36
CA GLY A 277 -4.50 -8.92 -5.13
C GLY A 277 -4.07 -9.49 -3.78
N ILE A 278 -5.03 -10.00 -3.02
CA ILE A 278 -4.79 -10.72 -1.78
C ILE A 278 -4.85 -12.23 -2.10
N PRO A 279 -3.94 -13.06 -1.54
CA PRO A 279 -4.05 -14.51 -1.65
C PRO A 279 -5.41 -15.03 -1.15
N ASP A 280 -5.97 -16.02 -1.86
CA ASP A 280 -7.29 -16.60 -1.54
C ASP A 280 -7.35 -17.22 -0.13
N GLU A 281 -6.19 -17.61 0.41
CA GLU A 281 -6.01 -18.22 1.75
C GLU A 281 -6.12 -17.20 2.90
N SER A 282 -6.22 -15.91 2.57
CA SER A 282 -6.27 -14.84 3.57
C SER A 282 -7.58 -14.83 4.35
N THR A 283 -7.46 -14.61 5.66
CA THR A 283 -8.60 -14.50 6.58
C THR A 283 -8.97 -13.03 6.86
N ILE A 284 -8.44 -12.07 6.10
CA ILE A 284 -8.73 -10.65 6.31
C ILE A 284 -10.18 -10.37 5.90
N ALA A 285 -10.96 -9.76 6.78
CA ALA A 285 -12.35 -9.42 6.51
C ALA A 285 -12.46 -8.21 5.56
N SER A 286 -13.56 -8.14 4.81
CA SER A 286 -13.93 -6.92 4.07
C SER A 286 -13.98 -5.72 5.01
N GLY A 287 -13.59 -4.58 4.49
CA GLY A 287 -13.68 -3.32 5.23
C GLY A 287 -12.60 -3.13 6.28
N THR A 288 -11.69 -4.09 6.42
CA THR A 288 -10.54 -3.94 7.31
C THR A 288 -9.61 -2.85 6.77
N PRO A 289 -9.28 -1.81 7.55
CA PRO A 289 -8.29 -0.82 7.16
C PRO A 289 -6.91 -1.47 7.15
N VAL A 290 -6.12 -1.20 6.11
CA VAL A 290 -4.80 -1.79 5.91
C VAL A 290 -3.79 -0.75 5.45
N SER A 291 -2.56 -0.91 5.91
CA SER A 291 -1.40 -0.17 5.42
C SER A 291 -0.65 -1.01 4.40
N VAL A 292 -0.48 -0.48 3.19
CA VAL A 292 0.24 -1.12 2.10
C VAL A 292 1.58 -0.43 1.91
N ILE A 293 2.65 -1.20 2.00
CA ILE A 293 4.02 -0.73 1.83
C ILE A 293 4.56 -1.28 0.52
N PHE A 294 4.91 -0.37 -0.39
CA PHE A 294 5.57 -0.67 -1.65
C PHE A 294 7.04 -0.28 -1.57
N GLY A 295 7.90 -1.05 -2.25
CA GLY A 295 9.35 -0.85 -2.24
C GLY A 295 10.06 -1.96 -1.47
N ASP A 296 11.29 -2.24 -1.89
CA ASP A 296 12.13 -3.24 -1.25
C ASP A 296 12.50 -2.84 0.17
N VAL A 297 12.85 -3.85 0.97
CA VAL A 297 13.52 -3.71 2.26
C VAL A 297 14.90 -3.12 1.99
N GLY A 298 14.97 -1.79 1.81
CA GLY A 298 16.10 -0.91 1.51
C GLY A 298 17.29 -1.49 0.72
N THR A 299 17.66 -0.83 -0.36
CA THR A 299 18.90 -1.19 -1.05
C THR A 299 20.08 -0.80 -0.18
N VAL A 300 20.98 -1.75 0.06
CA VAL A 300 22.28 -1.53 0.70
C VAL A 300 23.06 -0.55 -0.17
N ALA A 301 23.34 0.64 0.36
CA ALA A 301 24.08 1.67 -0.36
C ALA A 301 25.05 2.40 0.56
N ILE A 302 26.07 3.03 -0.02
CA ILE A 302 26.94 3.94 0.70
C ILE A 302 26.09 5.13 1.16
N ALA A 303 26.12 5.42 2.45
CA ALA A 303 25.34 6.48 3.05
C ALA A 303 26.20 7.38 3.93
N VAL A 304 25.85 8.66 3.92
CA VAL A 304 26.42 9.70 4.79
C VAL A 304 25.32 10.38 5.58
N PRO A 305 25.60 10.96 6.75
CA PRO A 305 24.60 11.76 7.46
C PRO A 305 24.11 12.88 6.55
N THR A 306 22.79 13.12 6.49
CA THR A 306 22.21 14.14 5.62
C THR A 306 22.81 15.53 5.88
N VAL A 307 23.22 15.79 7.12
CA VAL A 307 23.92 17.01 7.54
C VAL A 307 25.31 17.21 6.93
N ALA A 308 25.99 16.13 6.49
CA ALA A 308 27.29 16.22 5.83
C ALA A 308 27.17 16.59 4.34
N VAL A 309 25.96 16.47 3.77
CA VAL A 309 25.72 16.71 2.35
C VAL A 309 25.48 18.20 2.13
N ARG A 310 26.32 18.82 1.31
CA ARG A 310 26.27 20.23 0.94
C ARG A 310 25.86 20.36 -0.53
N THR A 311 25.27 21.49 -0.89
CA THR A 311 24.84 21.78 -2.26
C THR A 311 25.31 23.15 -2.67
N ASP A 312 25.84 23.27 -3.89
CA ASP A 312 26.15 24.54 -4.53
C ASP A 312 25.70 24.54 -6.01
N ALA A 313 26.13 25.55 -6.77
CA ALA A 313 25.77 25.70 -8.18
C ALA A 313 26.23 24.53 -9.08
N ALA A 314 27.22 23.73 -8.66
CA ALA A 314 27.74 22.60 -9.42
C ALA A 314 27.09 21.26 -9.03
N GLY A 315 26.29 21.22 -7.96
CA GLY A 315 25.57 20.04 -7.50
C GLY A 315 25.85 19.70 -6.03
N SER A 316 25.57 18.45 -5.67
CA SER A 316 25.78 17.96 -4.31
C SER A 316 27.20 17.47 -4.08
N TYR A 317 27.75 17.75 -2.89
CA TYR A 317 29.10 17.37 -2.52
C TYR A 317 29.20 17.11 -1.01
N VAL A 318 30.24 16.37 -0.62
CA VAL A 318 30.66 16.20 0.77
C VAL A 318 32.11 16.65 0.92
N LEU A 319 32.53 16.91 2.14
CA LEU A 319 33.92 17.24 2.46
C LEU A 319 34.57 16.04 3.15
N GLN A 320 35.44 15.33 2.42
CA GLN A 320 36.21 14.20 2.93
C GLN A 320 37.41 14.71 3.72
N LYS A 321 37.61 14.19 4.93
CA LYS A 321 38.78 14.45 5.75
C LYS A 321 40.02 13.79 5.13
N ARG A 322 41.07 14.58 4.88
CA ARG A 322 42.41 14.12 4.49
C ARG A 322 43.44 14.69 5.46
N ASP A 323 44.67 14.17 5.41
CA ASP A 323 45.76 14.56 6.31
C ASP A 323 46.10 16.07 6.23
N THR A 324 45.86 16.69 5.07
CA THR A 324 46.15 18.11 4.80
C THR A 324 44.91 19.02 4.88
N GLY A 325 43.76 18.50 5.33
CA GLY A 325 42.50 19.25 5.43
C GLY A 325 41.32 18.56 4.73
N ASN A 326 40.25 19.33 4.49
CA ASN A 326 39.01 18.81 3.91
C ASN A 326 39.01 18.95 2.38
N VAL A 327 38.78 17.84 1.67
CA VAL A 327 38.71 17.80 0.21
C VAL A 327 37.26 17.67 -0.24
N ARG A 328 36.86 18.50 -1.20
CA ARG A 328 35.54 18.39 -1.82
C ARG A 328 35.46 17.15 -2.70
N VAL A 329 34.44 16.33 -2.45
CA VAL A 329 34.08 15.19 -3.30
C VAL A 329 32.64 15.41 -3.77
N ASN A 330 32.45 15.49 -5.09
CA ASN A 330 31.12 15.58 -5.68
C ASN A 330 30.42 14.23 -5.55
N VAL A 331 29.14 14.27 -5.20
CA VAL A 331 28.32 13.07 -4.97
C VAL A 331 26.96 13.24 -5.62
N SER A 332 26.42 12.15 -6.14
CA SER A 332 25.03 12.12 -6.62
C SER A 332 24.14 11.60 -5.52
N GLN A 333 23.20 12.42 -5.03
CA GLN A 333 22.25 11.99 -4.01
C GLN A 333 21.17 11.11 -4.65
N LYS A 334 20.96 9.91 -4.09
CA LYS A 334 19.89 9.01 -4.54
C LYS A 334 18.67 9.10 -3.63
N GLN A 335 18.85 8.84 -2.34
CA GLN A 335 17.75 8.66 -1.40
C GLN A 335 18.15 9.18 -0.01
N SER A 336 17.19 9.71 0.75
CA SER A 336 17.41 10.11 2.13
C SER A 336 16.33 9.51 3.04
N ALA A 337 16.75 8.84 4.11
CA ALA A 337 15.85 8.27 5.12
C ALA A 337 16.57 8.24 6.49
N ASP A 338 15.81 8.39 7.58
CA ASP A 338 16.30 8.30 8.97
C ASP A 338 17.53 9.18 9.30
N GLY A 339 17.65 10.35 8.66
CA GLY A 339 18.77 11.27 8.86
C GLY A 339 20.05 10.92 8.08
N TRP A 340 19.97 9.93 7.19
CA TRP A 340 21.04 9.51 6.29
C TRP A 340 20.66 9.72 4.84
N THR A 341 21.65 9.94 3.99
CA THR A 341 21.51 10.11 2.55
C THR A 341 22.41 9.11 1.84
N SER A 342 21.81 8.26 1.01
CA SER A 342 22.50 7.39 0.06
C SER A 342 23.09 8.24 -1.06
N ILE A 343 24.38 8.03 -1.29
CA ILE A 343 25.17 8.74 -2.29
C ILE A 343 25.78 7.76 -3.29
N ASP A 344 25.97 8.24 -4.52
CA ASP A 344 26.82 7.60 -5.53
C ASP A 344 28.09 8.43 -5.70
N SER A 345 29.25 7.78 -5.62
CA SER A 345 30.55 8.42 -5.77
C SER A 345 31.58 7.38 -6.20
N ASP A 346 32.43 7.76 -7.17
CA ASP A 346 33.56 6.92 -7.62
C ASP A 346 34.80 7.08 -6.72
N VAL A 347 34.76 8.00 -5.74
CA VAL A 347 35.94 8.45 -4.98
C VAL A 347 35.82 8.19 -3.47
N LEU A 348 34.60 8.14 -2.93
CA LEU A 348 34.37 7.86 -1.50
C LEU A 348 34.26 6.36 -1.25
N GLU A 349 35.04 5.88 -0.30
CA GLU A 349 35.03 4.50 0.15
C GLU A 349 34.38 4.36 1.54
N ILE A 350 33.97 3.14 1.86
CA ILE A 350 33.43 2.82 3.18
C ILE A 350 34.55 3.00 4.21
N GLY A 351 34.28 3.80 5.24
CA GLY A 351 35.23 4.14 6.30
C GLY A 351 35.90 5.49 6.17
N ASP A 352 35.71 6.18 5.05
CA ASP A 352 36.09 7.58 4.92
C ASP A 352 35.35 8.46 5.93
N HIS A 353 35.97 9.56 6.35
CA HIS A 353 35.36 10.50 7.28
C HIS A 353 34.89 11.73 6.53
N VAL A 354 33.60 12.07 6.65
CA VAL A 354 33.00 13.26 6.06
C VAL A 354 32.67 14.29 7.13
N LEU A 355 32.89 15.57 6.81
CA LEU A 355 32.61 16.68 7.72
C LEU A 355 31.10 16.86 7.91
N VAL A 356 30.64 16.78 9.15
CA VAL A 356 29.24 16.99 9.55
C VAL A 356 29.01 18.41 10.06
N SER A 357 29.93 18.93 10.86
CA SER A 357 29.84 20.26 11.45
C SER A 357 31.24 20.83 11.65
N GLY A 358 31.43 22.13 11.39
CA GLY A 358 32.74 22.78 11.34
C GLY A 358 32.95 23.50 10.00
N GLN A 359 33.91 24.44 9.97
CA GLN A 359 34.30 25.12 8.73
C GLN A 359 35.29 24.28 7.94
#